data_AF-A0A935NZQ6-F1
#
_entry.id   AF-A0A935NZQ6-F1
#
_cell.length_a   1.000
_cell.length_b   1.000
_cell.length_c   1.000
_cell.angle_alpha   90.00
_cell.angle_beta   90.00
_cell.angle_gamma   90.00
#
_symmetry.space_group_name_H-M   'P 1'
#
loop_
_entity.id
_entity.type
_entity.pdbx_description
1 polymer ?
#
loop_
_entity_poly.entity_id
_entity_poly.type
_entity_poly.pdbx_seq_one_letter_code
_entity_poly.pdbx_strand_id
1 'polypeptide(L)'
;MSDGKCGTHTYPNIDQNKINAILQALRQSGSTVTGNNPWNVDTHNNGVKLQGSWNQATSVLAIIVTDKNWYVPCGKIWDTIDPLIRNVQQLAASELPALSADDADLAAPMAAALAAAPADLAAPQANDGMCGRRNYDRVDEKKLAAIIKALRDNRAVVTDNNPWNVDTQKHGVKLQARWSPNTLSVIVTGKNFYVPCGEVWKNIDELMGHIQALDAADVP
;
A
#
# COMPACT_ATOMS: atom_id res chain seq x y z
N MET A 1 34.19 5.61 -4.60
CA MET A 1 32.94 4.84 -4.64
C MET A 1 32.57 4.64 -3.18
N SER A 2 31.42 5.16 -2.73
CA SER A 2 31.05 5.04 -1.32
C SER A 2 30.60 3.61 -1.06
N ASP A 3 31.44 2.84 -0.37
CA ASP A 3 31.01 1.58 0.21
C ASP A 3 29.82 1.92 1.12
N GLY A 4 28.63 1.44 0.77
CA GLY A 4 27.39 1.78 1.47
C GLY A 4 27.49 1.52 2.97
N LYS A 5 26.53 2.05 3.75
CA LYS A 5 26.50 1.91 5.21
C LYS A 5 26.53 0.44 5.70
N CYS A 6 26.19 -0.51 4.82
CA CYS A 6 26.26 -1.95 5.04
C CYS A 6 26.96 -2.73 3.92
N GLY A 7 27.81 -2.06 3.13
CA GLY A 7 28.45 -2.65 1.96
C GLY A 7 27.50 -2.79 0.76
N THR A 8 27.98 -3.53 -0.24
CA THR A 8 27.33 -3.74 -1.54
C THR A 8 27.19 -5.23 -1.80
N HIS A 9 25.98 -5.68 -2.13
CA HIS A 9 25.72 -7.05 -2.55
C HIS A 9 25.45 -7.09 -4.05
N THR A 10 25.94 -8.12 -4.74
CA THR A 10 25.74 -8.31 -6.18
C THR A 10 25.11 -9.65 -6.48
N TYR A 11 24.23 -9.66 -7.48
CA TYR A 11 23.40 -10.80 -7.83
C TYR A 11 23.46 -11.00 -9.35
N PRO A 12 24.08 -12.09 -9.84
CA PRO A 12 24.11 -12.40 -11.26
C PRO A 12 22.76 -12.99 -11.74
N ASN A 13 22.63 -13.17 -13.05
CA ASN A 13 21.48 -13.84 -13.69
C ASN A 13 20.13 -13.19 -13.38
N ILE A 14 20.13 -11.87 -13.27
CA ILE A 14 18.92 -11.06 -13.16
C ILE A 14 18.65 -10.45 -14.53
N ASP A 15 17.53 -10.80 -15.16
CA ASP A 15 17.08 -10.20 -16.42
C ASP A 15 16.14 -9.01 -16.18
N GLN A 16 15.79 -8.29 -17.26
CA GLN A 16 14.92 -7.11 -17.18
C GLN A 16 13.53 -7.43 -16.60
N ASN A 17 12.96 -8.60 -16.89
CA ASN A 17 11.63 -8.98 -16.39
C ASN A 17 11.68 -9.18 -14.87
N LYS A 18 12.74 -9.82 -14.37
CA LYS A 18 13.00 -9.97 -12.93
C LYS A 18 13.17 -8.61 -12.25
N ILE A 19 13.91 -7.67 -12.85
CA ILE A 19 14.00 -6.30 -12.34
C ILE A 19 12.63 -5.64 -12.26
N ASN A 20 11.84 -5.69 -13.32
CA ASN A 20 10.52 -5.07 -13.35
C ASN A 20 9.60 -5.64 -12.27
N ALA A 21 9.62 -6.97 -12.09
CA ALA A 21 8.88 -7.64 -11.02
C ALA A 21 9.34 -7.20 -9.62
N ILE A 22 10.67 -7.11 -9.39
CA ILE A 22 11.22 -6.62 -8.11
C ILE A 22 10.75 -5.18 -7.83
N LEU A 23 10.88 -4.27 -8.81
CA LEU A 23 10.49 -2.87 -8.64
C LEU A 23 8.98 -2.72 -8.43
N GLN A 24 8.17 -3.52 -9.13
CA GLN A 24 6.72 -3.55 -8.94
C GLN A 24 6.35 -4.04 -7.54
N ALA A 25 6.95 -5.15 -7.08
CA ALA A 25 6.71 -5.68 -5.75
C ALA A 25 7.11 -4.69 -4.64
N LEU A 26 8.22 -3.97 -4.82
CA LEU A 26 8.64 -2.91 -3.91
C LEU A 26 7.62 -1.76 -3.85
N ARG A 27 7.08 -1.33 -5.00
CA ARG A 27 6.03 -0.30 -5.02
C ARG A 27 4.74 -0.79 -4.37
N GLN A 28 4.34 -2.04 -4.65
CA GLN A 28 3.16 -2.66 -4.06
C GLN A 28 3.27 -2.84 -2.54
N SER A 29 4.49 -3.06 -2.01
CA SER A 29 4.73 -3.09 -0.56
C SER A 29 4.77 -1.71 0.11
N GLY A 30 4.57 -0.64 -0.68
CA GLY A 30 4.57 0.75 -0.19
C GLY A 30 5.95 1.42 -0.19
N SER A 31 6.96 0.83 -0.82
CA SER A 31 8.27 1.48 -0.97
C SER A 31 8.21 2.56 -2.05
N THR A 32 8.92 3.67 -1.83
CA THR A 32 9.10 4.68 -2.87
C THR A 32 10.33 4.33 -3.70
N VAL A 33 10.13 4.13 -4.99
CA VAL A 33 11.20 3.85 -5.96
C VAL A 33 11.34 5.06 -6.89
N THR A 34 12.51 5.69 -6.89
CA THR A 34 12.84 6.82 -7.78
C THR A 34 14.09 6.54 -8.60
N GLY A 35 14.31 7.32 -9.64
CA GLY A 35 15.44 7.14 -10.56
C GLY A 35 15.17 6.13 -11.67
N ASN A 36 16.09 6.08 -12.64
CA ASN A 36 16.04 5.18 -13.78
C ASN A 36 17.42 4.52 -13.95
N ASN A 37 17.70 3.54 -13.09
CA ASN A 37 18.97 2.80 -13.03
C ASN A 37 20.24 3.68 -13.00
N PRO A 38 20.76 4.03 -11.80
CA PRO A 38 20.40 3.47 -10.51
C PRO A 38 19.03 3.93 -10.00
N TRP A 39 18.32 3.03 -9.34
CA TRP A 39 17.09 3.30 -8.59
C TRP A 39 17.41 3.54 -7.13
N ASN A 40 16.80 4.56 -6.54
CA ASN A 40 16.78 4.78 -5.10
C ASN A 40 15.47 4.24 -4.54
N VAL A 41 15.56 3.36 -3.56
CA VAL A 41 14.42 2.72 -2.91
C VAL A 41 14.39 3.17 -1.45
N ASP A 42 13.34 3.88 -1.09
CA ASP A 42 13.01 4.14 0.31
C ASP A 42 11.98 3.11 0.75
N THR A 43 12.39 2.21 1.64
CA THR A 43 11.48 1.15 2.14
C THR A 43 10.48 1.69 3.14
N HIS A 44 10.71 2.91 3.67
CA HIS A 44 9.94 3.57 4.72
C HIS A 44 9.75 2.72 5.98
N ASN A 45 8.90 1.69 5.91
CA ASN A 45 8.53 0.69 6.91
C ASN A 45 9.70 0.09 7.69
N ASN A 46 10.84 -0.08 7.02
CA ASN A 46 11.96 -0.80 7.59
C ASN A 46 13.10 0.13 8.01
N GLY A 47 12.95 1.45 7.81
CA GLY A 47 13.99 2.43 8.15
C GLY A 47 15.29 2.20 7.39
N VAL A 48 15.22 1.70 6.16
CA VAL A 48 16.38 1.41 5.29
C VAL A 48 16.15 2.06 3.93
N LYS A 49 17.19 2.74 3.43
CA LYS A 49 17.25 3.23 2.05
C LYS A 49 18.28 2.43 1.28
N LEU A 50 17.88 1.98 0.11
CA LEU A 50 18.68 1.16 -0.79
C LEU A 50 18.90 1.93 -2.09
N GLN A 51 20.01 1.62 -2.76
CA GLN A 51 20.22 1.98 -4.15
C GLN A 51 20.47 0.69 -4.93
N GLY A 52 19.65 0.44 -5.93
CA GLY A 52 19.80 -0.68 -6.85
C GLY A 52 20.33 -0.18 -8.20
N SER A 53 21.31 -0.88 -8.78
CA SER A 53 21.71 -0.67 -10.17
C SER A 53 21.79 -2.00 -10.88
N TRP A 54 21.39 -2.04 -12.14
CA TRP A 54 21.40 -3.27 -12.93
C TRP A 54 22.18 -3.06 -14.22
N ASN A 55 23.12 -3.93 -14.49
CA ASN A 55 23.88 -3.89 -15.73
C ASN A 55 23.30 -4.90 -16.72
N GLN A 56 22.65 -4.41 -17.77
CA GLN A 56 22.05 -5.25 -18.80
C GLN A 56 23.06 -6.14 -19.54
N ALA A 57 24.29 -5.64 -19.76
CA ALA A 57 25.32 -6.37 -20.50
C ALA A 57 25.82 -7.61 -19.73
N THR A 58 25.86 -7.51 -18.40
CA THR A 58 26.34 -8.61 -17.54
C THR A 58 25.22 -9.32 -16.79
N SER A 59 23.98 -8.83 -16.88
CA SER A 59 22.83 -9.30 -16.11
C SER A 59 23.08 -9.35 -14.59
N VAL A 60 23.85 -8.37 -14.08
CA VAL A 60 24.21 -8.26 -12.66
C VAL A 60 23.43 -7.11 -12.02
N LEU A 61 22.67 -7.42 -10.98
CA LEU A 61 22.04 -6.45 -10.07
C LEU A 61 22.99 -6.19 -8.90
N ALA A 62 23.32 -4.93 -8.65
CA ALA A 62 24.01 -4.47 -7.45
C ALA A 62 23.04 -3.72 -6.54
N ILE A 63 23.09 -4.02 -5.25
CA ILE A 63 22.28 -3.34 -4.22
C ILE A 63 23.22 -2.78 -3.16
N ILE A 64 23.04 -1.52 -2.81
CA ILE A 64 23.82 -0.79 -1.82
C ILE A 64 22.86 -0.25 -0.76
N VAL A 65 23.19 -0.39 0.53
CA VAL A 65 22.48 0.32 1.60
C VAL A 65 23.03 1.73 1.72
N THR A 66 22.25 2.73 1.31
CA THR A 66 22.66 4.14 1.34
C THR A 66 22.41 4.77 2.69
N ASP A 67 21.33 4.37 3.36
CA ASP A 67 20.96 4.87 4.68
C ASP A 67 20.22 3.80 5.48
N LYS A 68 20.30 3.89 6.82
CA LYS A 68 19.55 3.01 7.71
C LYS A 68 19.39 3.61 9.10
N ASN A 69 18.33 3.22 9.80
CA ASN A 69 18.18 3.50 11.21
C ASN A 69 19.30 2.83 12.04
N TRP A 70 19.72 3.51 13.11
CA TRP A 70 20.87 3.12 13.91
C TRP A 70 20.70 1.72 14.56
N TYR A 71 19.46 1.35 14.91
CA TYR A 71 19.14 0.09 15.58
C TYR A 71 19.00 -1.11 14.63
N VAL A 72 19.07 -0.91 13.30
CA VAL A 72 18.95 -2.00 12.32
C VAL A 72 20.35 -2.55 12.00
N PRO A 73 20.69 -3.80 12.38
CA PRO A 73 21.99 -4.38 12.06
C PRO A 73 22.10 -4.69 10.57
N CYS A 74 23.28 -4.46 9.97
CA CYS A 74 23.51 -4.75 8.56
C CYS A 74 23.23 -6.21 8.18
N GLY A 75 23.61 -7.16 9.05
CA GLY A 75 23.33 -8.58 8.85
C GLY A 75 21.83 -8.85 8.68
N LYS A 76 20.97 -8.21 9.48
CA LYS A 76 19.51 -8.40 9.39
C LYS A 76 18.91 -7.88 8.09
N ILE A 77 19.48 -6.82 7.52
CA ILE A 77 19.06 -6.29 6.23
C ILE A 77 19.35 -7.34 5.15
N TRP A 78 20.58 -7.86 5.11
CA TRP A 78 20.98 -8.85 4.12
C TRP A 78 20.34 -10.22 4.32
N ASP A 79 20.15 -10.67 5.56
CA ASP A 79 19.40 -11.89 5.89
C ASP A 79 17.97 -11.86 5.34
N THR A 80 17.42 -10.65 5.12
CA THR A 80 16.08 -10.46 4.54
C THR A 80 16.14 -10.34 3.02
N ILE A 81 17.07 -9.55 2.49
CA ILE A 81 17.15 -9.27 1.04
C ILE A 81 17.70 -10.49 0.28
N ASP A 82 18.76 -11.13 0.77
CA ASP A 82 19.47 -12.19 0.05
C ASP A 82 18.54 -13.37 -0.32
N PRO A 83 17.71 -13.92 0.59
CA PRO A 83 16.81 -15.02 0.24
C PRO A 83 15.74 -14.60 -0.78
N LEU A 84 15.22 -13.39 -0.68
CA LEU A 84 14.19 -12.89 -1.61
C LEU A 84 14.75 -12.76 -3.03
N ILE A 85 15.96 -12.20 -3.18
CA ILE A 85 16.60 -12.09 -4.49
C ILE A 85 16.99 -13.47 -5.03
N ARG A 86 17.48 -14.38 -4.19
CA ARG A 86 17.77 -15.77 -4.61
C ARG A 86 16.54 -16.51 -5.12
N ASN A 87 15.37 -16.31 -4.49
CA ASN A 87 14.13 -16.87 -4.99
C ASN A 87 13.81 -16.31 -6.38
N VAL A 88 13.97 -15.00 -6.60
CA VAL A 88 13.77 -14.38 -7.93
C VAL A 88 14.79 -14.90 -8.96
N GLN A 89 16.04 -15.16 -8.55
CA GLN A 89 17.03 -15.77 -9.44
C GLN A 89 16.60 -17.15 -9.95
N GLN A 90 15.95 -17.95 -9.08
CA GLN A 90 15.52 -19.32 -9.40
C GLN A 90 14.25 -19.38 -10.25
N LEU A 91 13.43 -18.33 -10.27
CA LEU A 91 12.23 -18.29 -11.11
C LEU A 91 12.60 -18.36 -12.60
N ALA A 92 11.92 -19.24 -13.32
CA ALA A 92 11.98 -19.27 -14.77
C ALA A 92 11.27 -18.03 -15.33
N ALA A 93 11.72 -17.53 -16.49
CA ALA A 93 11.10 -16.37 -17.15
C ALA A 93 9.60 -16.57 -17.45
N SER A 94 9.17 -17.82 -17.60
CA SER A 94 7.77 -18.23 -17.84
C SER A 94 6.87 -18.19 -16.59
N GLU A 95 7.44 -18.08 -15.40
CA GLU A 95 6.69 -18.11 -14.13
C GLU A 95 6.51 -16.72 -13.50
N LEU A 96 7.11 -15.69 -14.11
CA LEU A 96 6.87 -14.31 -13.68
C LEU A 96 5.46 -13.90 -14.11
N PRO A 97 4.66 -13.28 -13.22
CA PRO A 97 3.36 -12.75 -13.60
C PRO A 97 3.57 -11.79 -14.77
N ALA A 98 2.89 -12.05 -15.88
CA ALA A 98 2.96 -11.18 -17.05
C ALA A 98 2.59 -9.77 -16.60
N LEU A 99 3.56 -8.86 -16.65
CA LEU A 99 3.32 -7.42 -16.57
C LEU A 99 2.47 -7.07 -17.79
N SER A 100 1.14 -7.12 -17.65
CA SER A 100 0.20 -6.72 -18.70
C SER A 100 0.43 -5.25 -19.03
N ALA A 101 0.57 -4.95 -20.32
CA ALA A 101 0.85 -3.62 -20.83
C ALA A 101 -0.27 -2.58 -20.57
N ASP A 102 -1.39 -3.00 -19.97
CA ASP A 102 -2.58 -2.17 -19.75
C ASP A 102 -2.49 -1.19 -18.57
N ASP A 103 -1.42 -1.21 -17.76
CA ASP A 103 -1.24 -0.29 -16.62
C ASP A 103 -0.46 1.01 -16.97
N ALA A 104 -0.09 1.22 -18.24
CA ALA A 104 0.67 2.40 -18.68
C ALA A 104 -0.18 3.69 -18.83
N ASP A 105 -1.52 3.61 -18.76
CA ASP A 105 -2.42 4.70 -19.17
C ASP A 105 -3.13 5.44 -18.00
N LEU A 106 -2.74 5.18 -16.73
CA LEU A 106 -3.35 5.83 -15.57
C LEU A 106 -2.54 7.00 -14.97
N ALA A 107 -1.46 7.44 -15.63
CA ALA A 107 -0.59 8.50 -15.13
C ALA A 107 -1.05 9.94 -15.46
N ALA A 108 -2.15 10.13 -16.20
CA ALA A 108 -2.48 11.45 -16.77
C ALA A 108 -3.53 12.33 -16.05
N PRO A 109 -4.49 11.85 -15.21
CA PRO A 109 -5.47 12.77 -14.62
C PRO A 109 -5.32 13.06 -13.11
N MET A 110 -4.22 12.72 -12.44
CA MET A 110 -4.03 13.08 -11.00
C MET A 110 -3.45 14.49 -10.76
N ALA A 111 -2.96 15.18 -11.80
CA ALA A 111 -2.32 16.49 -11.64
C ALA A 111 -3.29 17.68 -11.46
N ALA A 112 -4.61 17.48 -11.62
CA ALA A 112 -5.59 18.57 -11.62
C ALA A 112 -6.34 18.78 -10.29
N ALA A 113 -6.10 17.97 -9.24
CA ALA A 113 -6.86 18.05 -7.98
C ALA A 113 -6.16 18.85 -6.85
N LEU A 114 -5.00 19.46 -7.10
CA LEU A 114 -4.16 20.07 -6.04
C LEU A 114 -4.32 21.59 -5.85
N ALA A 115 -5.46 22.18 -6.23
CA ALA A 115 -5.70 23.61 -6.05
C ALA A 115 -7.12 23.91 -5.53
N ALA A 116 -7.40 23.50 -4.30
CA ALA A 116 -8.22 24.23 -3.32
C ALA A 116 -8.73 23.28 -2.23
N ALA A 117 -8.15 23.32 -1.03
CA ALA A 117 -8.85 23.03 0.20
C ALA A 117 -8.10 23.65 1.40
N PRO A 118 -8.80 24.40 2.27
CA PRO A 118 -8.20 25.05 3.43
C PRO A 118 -7.92 24.08 4.58
N ALA A 119 -6.93 24.44 5.39
CA ALA A 119 -6.58 23.79 6.64
C ALA A 119 -7.61 24.14 7.72
N ASP A 120 -8.37 23.16 8.21
CA ASP A 120 -8.61 22.96 9.64
C ASP A 120 -9.31 21.62 9.88
N LEU A 121 -8.85 20.90 10.91
CA LEU A 121 -9.56 19.90 11.73
C LEU A 121 -8.51 19.04 12.44
N ALA A 122 -8.18 19.46 13.66
CA ALA A 122 -7.36 18.71 14.59
C ALA A 122 -7.98 17.34 14.91
N ALA A 123 -7.24 16.27 14.63
CA ALA A 123 -7.59 14.91 15.02
C ALA A 123 -7.10 14.62 16.46
N PRO A 124 -7.88 13.88 17.28
CA PRO A 124 -7.44 13.44 18.60
C PRO A 124 -6.31 12.42 18.47
N GLN A 125 -5.28 12.55 19.32
CA GLN A 125 -4.13 11.65 19.35
C GLN A 125 -4.56 10.23 19.76
N ALA A 126 -4.40 9.28 18.85
CA ALA A 126 -4.65 7.86 19.11
C ALA A 126 -3.34 7.14 19.44
N ASN A 127 -3.36 6.34 20.51
CA ASN A 127 -2.26 5.46 20.91
C ASN A 127 -2.06 4.35 19.87
N ASP A 128 -0.78 4.10 19.55
CA ASP A 128 -0.18 2.94 18.88
C ASP A 128 -1.14 2.02 18.09
N GLY A 129 -1.37 2.36 16.82
CA GLY A 129 -1.83 1.42 15.79
C GLY A 129 -3.35 1.36 15.55
N MET A 130 -4.19 1.91 16.43
CA MET A 130 -5.64 1.97 16.20
C MET A 130 -6.10 3.38 15.85
N CYS A 131 -6.85 3.55 14.76
CA CYS A 131 -7.38 4.88 14.38
C CYS A 131 -8.65 5.29 15.12
N GLY A 132 -9.01 4.58 16.18
CA GLY A 132 -10.25 4.79 16.91
C GLY A 132 -11.45 4.17 16.21
N ARG A 133 -12.63 4.65 16.60
CA ARG A 133 -13.94 4.13 16.19
C ARG A 133 -14.81 5.28 15.71
N ARG A 134 -15.56 5.06 14.63
CA ARG A 134 -16.61 5.97 14.18
C ARG A 134 -17.94 5.26 14.04
N ASN A 135 -19.01 5.99 14.30
CA ASN A 135 -20.37 5.53 14.10
C ASN A 135 -21.00 6.38 13.00
N TYR A 136 -21.67 5.69 12.08
CA TYR A 136 -22.43 6.29 11.00
C TYR A 136 -23.90 5.97 11.24
N ASP A 137 -24.70 7.01 11.48
CA ASP A 137 -26.14 6.87 11.68
C ASP A 137 -26.88 6.84 10.35
N ARG A 138 -28.13 6.36 10.38
CA ARG A 138 -29.04 6.27 9.22
C ARG A 138 -28.54 5.33 8.11
N VAL A 139 -27.86 4.25 8.49
CA VAL A 139 -27.47 3.17 7.58
C VAL A 139 -28.52 2.05 7.63
N ASP A 140 -29.43 2.07 6.66
CA ASP A 140 -30.40 1.00 6.42
C ASP A 140 -29.77 -0.20 5.67
N GLU A 141 -30.56 -1.25 5.46
CA GLU A 141 -30.13 -2.49 4.81
C GLU A 141 -29.74 -2.29 3.33
N LYS A 142 -30.39 -1.38 2.61
CA LYS A 142 -30.08 -1.07 1.20
C LYS A 142 -28.71 -0.39 1.10
N LYS A 143 -28.44 0.59 1.98
CA LYS A 143 -27.13 1.25 2.08
C LYS A 143 -26.03 0.29 2.48
N LEU A 144 -26.34 -0.60 3.42
CA LEU A 144 -25.40 -1.62 3.83
C LEU A 144 -25.00 -2.54 2.67
N ALA A 145 -25.96 -3.01 1.88
CA ALA A 145 -25.68 -3.81 0.70
C ALA A 145 -24.81 -3.05 -0.32
N ALA A 146 -25.06 -1.75 -0.51
CA ALA A 146 -24.24 -0.90 -1.36
C ALA A 146 -22.80 -0.74 -0.84
N ILE A 147 -22.61 -0.59 0.48
CA ILE A 147 -21.28 -0.54 1.13
C ILE A 147 -20.51 -1.83 0.85
N ILE A 148 -21.13 -2.99 1.11
CA ILE A 148 -20.49 -4.30 0.92
C ILE A 148 -20.11 -4.49 -0.56
N LYS A 149 -21.00 -4.12 -1.48
CA LYS A 149 -20.73 -4.17 -2.92
C LYS A 149 -19.54 -3.28 -3.30
N ALA A 150 -19.54 -2.02 -2.88
CA ALA A 150 -18.45 -1.08 -3.19
C ALA A 150 -17.09 -1.54 -2.62
N LEU A 151 -17.08 -2.15 -1.44
CA LEU A 151 -15.88 -2.75 -0.86
C LEU A 151 -15.36 -3.92 -1.70
N ARG A 152 -16.24 -4.83 -2.12
CA ARG A 152 -15.88 -5.96 -2.98
C ARG A 152 -15.40 -5.52 -4.37
N ASP A 153 -16.05 -4.53 -4.97
CA ASP A 153 -15.65 -3.94 -6.26
C ASP A 153 -14.23 -3.34 -6.18
N ASN A 154 -13.83 -2.85 -5.00
CA ASN A 154 -12.47 -2.37 -4.70
C ASN A 154 -11.51 -3.48 -4.23
N ARG A 155 -11.85 -4.75 -4.46
CA ARG A 155 -11.06 -5.93 -4.09
C ARG A 155 -10.80 -6.07 -2.58
N ALA A 156 -11.66 -5.51 -1.73
CA ALA A 156 -11.61 -5.79 -0.30
C ALA A 156 -12.20 -7.17 0.00
N VAL A 157 -11.56 -7.90 0.91
CA VAL A 157 -12.08 -9.17 1.42
C VAL A 157 -13.03 -8.86 2.58
N VAL A 158 -14.32 -9.16 2.41
CA VAL A 158 -15.35 -8.93 3.43
C VAL A 158 -15.84 -10.29 3.92
N THR A 159 -15.79 -10.54 5.23
CA THR A 159 -16.39 -11.75 5.82
C THR A 159 -17.90 -11.58 5.97
N ASP A 160 -18.71 -12.60 5.67
CA ASP A 160 -20.18 -12.52 5.67
C ASP A 160 -20.84 -12.58 7.06
N ASN A 161 -20.07 -12.51 8.15
CA ASN A 161 -20.57 -12.58 9.52
C ASN A 161 -20.51 -11.22 10.22
N ASN A 162 -21.54 -10.81 10.96
CA ASN A 162 -21.54 -9.60 11.81
C ASN A 162 -20.89 -9.94 13.17
N PRO A 163 -19.78 -9.30 13.60
CA PRO A 163 -19.11 -8.15 12.96
C PRO A 163 -18.30 -8.52 11.73
N TRP A 164 -18.48 -7.75 10.64
CA TRP A 164 -17.77 -7.95 9.39
C TRP A 164 -16.31 -7.54 9.56
N ASN A 165 -15.40 -8.41 9.17
CA ASN A 165 -14.00 -8.06 9.00
C ASN A 165 -13.78 -7.70 7.53
N VAL A 166 -13.21 -6.52 7.31
CA VAL A 166 -12.90 -6.00 5.98
C VAL A 166 -11.39 -5.86 5.90
N ASP A 167 -10.75 -6.63 5.03
CA ASP A 167 -9.33 -6.51 4.73
C ASP A 167 -9.15 -5.84 3.37
N THR A 168 -8.63 -4.61 3.39
CA THR A 168 -8.34 -3.86 2.17
C THR A 168 -6.94 -4.23 1.67
N GLN A 169 -6.88 -5.17 0.73
CA GLN A 169 -5.62 -5.66 0.17
C GLN A 169 -4.74 -4.53 -0.40
N LYS A 170 -5.36 -3.48 -0.93
CA LYS A 170 -4.68 -2.35 -1.57
C LYS A 170 -3.87 -1.47 -0.61
N HIS A 171 -4.27 -1.38 0.66
CA HIS A 171 -3.68 -0.44 1.63
C HIS A 171 -3.23 -1.08 2.94
N GLY A 172 -3.44 -2.40 3.10
CA GLY A 172 -3.11 -3.11 4.33
C GLY A 172 -3.89 -2.60 5.54
N VAL A 173 -5.11 -2.08 5.32
CA VAL A 173 -6.00 -1.62 6.39
C VAL A 173 -7.02 -2.71 6.67
N LYS A 174 -7.08 -3.10 7.94
CA LYS A 174 -8.04 -4.03 8.52
C LYS A 174 -9.08 -3.23 9.28
N LEU A 175 -10.32 -3.39 8.88
CA LEU A 175 -11.47 -2.77 9.51
C LEU A 175 -12.35 -3.85 10.11
N GLN A 176 -13.00 -3.52 11.21
CA GLN A 176 -14.11 -4.28 11.75
C GLN A 176 -15.36 -3.39 11.73
N ALA A 177 -16.39 -3.84 11.04
CA ALA A 177 -17.66 -3.14 10.92
C ALA A 177 -18.76 -3.94 11.63
N ARG A 178 -19.50 -3.28 12.52
CA ARG A 178 -20.65 -3.86 13.20
C ARG A 178 -21.87 -3.04 12.85
N TRP A 179 -22.87 -3.69 12.27
CA TRP A 179 -24.15 -3.06 12.01
C TRP A 179 -25.16 -3.41 13.09
N SER A 180 -25.92 -2.38 13.47
CA SER A 180 -27.11 -2.39 14.31
C SER A 180 -28.19 -1.65 13.53
N PRO A 181 -29.50 -1.89 13.78
CA PRO A 181 -30.56 -1.12 13.14
C PRO A 181 -30.26 0.39 13.23
N ASN A 182 -30.12 1.03 12.06
CA ASN A 182 -29.82 2.45 11.85
C ASN A 182 -28.41 2.94 12.22
N THR A 183 -27.49 2.09 12.67
CA THR A 183 -26.12 2.53 13.01
C THR A 183 -25.08 1.52 12.53
N LEU A 184 -24.15 2.00 11.70
CA LEU A 184 -22.95 1.26 11.30
C LEU A 184 -21.76 1.75 12.12
N SER A 185 -21.16 0.85 12.89
CA SER A 185 -19.98 1.14 13.69
C SER A 185 -18.74 0.57 13.03
N VAL A 186 -17.77 1.42 12.69
CA VAL A 186 -16.52 1.03 12.04
C VAL A 186 -15.36 1.26 12.99
N ILE A 187 -14.52 0.24 13.15
CA ILE A 187 -13.31 0.25 13.96
C ILE A 187 -12.15 -0.09 13.04
N VAL A 188 -11.09 0.71 13.08
CA VAL A 188 -9.82 0.37 12.39
C VAL A 188 -9.02 -0.52 13.33
N THR A 189 -9.00 -1.83 13.06
CA THR A 189 -8.36 -2.85 13.91
C THR A 189 -6.92 -3.12 13.52
N GLY A 190 -6.52 -2.71 12.32
CA GLY A 190 -5.14 -2.72 11.89
C GLY A 190 -4.96 -1.77 10.71
N LYS A 191 -3.80 -1.15 10.61
CA LYS A 191 -3.45 -0.34 9.46
C LYS A 191 -1.98 -0.50 9.18
N ASN A 192 -1.60 -0.27 7.94
CA ASN A 192 -0.21 0.01 7.63
C ASN A 192 0.20 1.30 8.37
N PHE A 193 1.36 1.31 9.04
CA PHE A 193 1.81 2.44 9.87
C PHE A 193 1.86 3.75 9.08
N TYR A 194 2.03 3.66 7.75
CA TYR A 194 2.21 4.76 6.81
C TYR A 194 0.95 5.49 6.39
N VAL A 195 -0.24 4.91 6.61
CA VAL A 195 -1.48 5.63 6.33
C VAL A 195 -1.89 6.36 7.59
N PRO A 196 -1.81 7.71 7.65
CA PRO A 196 -2.25 8.45 8.81
C PRO A 196 -3.74 8.20 9.03
N CYS A 197 -4.17 8.14 10.28
CA CYS A 197 -5.56 7.87 10.60
C CYS A 197 -6.53 8.87 9.98
N GLY A 198 -6.11 10.12 9.78
CA GLY A 198 -6.88 11.13 9.07
C GLY A 198 -7.19 10.72 7.63
N GLU A 199 -6.24 10.11 6.92
CA GLU A 199 -6.43 9.68 5.53
C GLU A 199 -7.32 8.42 5.44
N VAL A 200 -7.15 7.47 6.37
CA VAL A 200 -8.06 6.32 6.49
C VAL A 200 -9.49 6.80 6.69
N TRP A 201 -9.71 7.70 7.65
CA TRP A 201 -11.05 8.21 7.93
C TRP A 201 -11.60 9.07 6.81
N LYS A 202 -10.77 9.89 6.15
CA LYS A 202 -11.19 10.69 4.99
C LYS A 202 -11.77 9.79 3.90
N ASN A 203 -11.09 8.70 3.55
CA ASN A 203 -11.58 7.78 2.52
C ASN A 203 -12.88 7.06 2.94
N ILE A 204 -13.00 6.70 4.22
CA ILE A 204 -14.24 6.10 4.74
C ILE A 204 -15.38 7.13 4.70
N ASP A 205 -15.14 8.37 5.12
CA ASP A 205 -16.13 9.44 5.13
C ASP A 205 -16.59 9.80 3.70
N GLU A 206 -15.67 9.86 2.74
CA GLU A 206 -16.01 10.08 1.32
C GLU A 206 -16.89 8.95 0.75
N LEU A 207 -16.54 7.69 1.06
CA LEU A 207 -17.37 6.54 0.68
C LEU A 207 -18.77 6.66 1.28
N MET A 208 -18.87 6.96 2.58
CA MET A 208 -20.15 7.12 3.26
C MET A 208 -20.95 8.30 2.73
N GLY A 209 -20.30 9.41 2.35
CA GLY A 209 -20.92 10.56 1.72
C GLY A 209 -21.55 10.23 0.36
N HIS A 210 -20.83 9.48 -0.49
CA HIS A 210 -21.39 9.00 -1.77
C HIS A 210 -22.62 8.11 -1.56
N ILE A 211 -22.60 7.24 -0.55
CA ILE A 211 -23.75 6.37 -0.25
C ILE A 211 -24.94 7.17 0.28
N GLN A 212 -24.71 8.19 1.10
CA GLN A 212 -25.78 9.08 1.56
C GLN A 212 -26.40 9.88 0.40
N ALA A 213 -25.61 10.25 -0.60
CA ALA A 213 -26.11 10.94 -1.79
C ALA A 213 -26.98 10.05 -2.68
N LEU A 214 -26.81 8.73 -2.66
CA LEU A 214 -27.67 7.80 -3.41
C LEU A 214 -29.14 7.86 -2.96
N ASP A 215 -29.41 8.17 -1.69
CA ASP A 215 -30.79 8.36 -1.21
C ASP A 215 -31.44 9.60 -1.80
N ALA A 216 -30.68 10.67 -2.03
CA ALA A 216 -31.21 11.93 -2.55
C ALA A 216 -31.60 11.84 -4.02
N ALA A 217 -31.00 10.89 -4.76
CA ALA A 217 -31.28 10.67 -6.18
C ALA A 217 -32.50 9.77 -6.45
N ASP A 218 -32.98 9.05 -5.43
CA ASP A 218 -34.14 8.15 -5.51
C ASP A 218 -35.44 8.78 -4.95
N VAL A 219 -35.43 10.09 -4.66
CA VAL A 219 -36.64 10.87 -4.31
C VAL A 219 -37.26 11.39 -5.62
N PRO A 220 -38.48 10.96 -6.00
CA PRO A 220 -39.15 11.41 -7.22
C PRO A 220 -39.50 12.90 -7.22
#